data_AF-A0AAQ0J1K4-F1
#
_entry.id   AF-A0AAQ0J1K4-F1
#
_cell.length_a   1.000
_cell.length_b   1.000
_cell.length_c   1.000
_cell.angle_alpha   90.00
_cell.angle_beta   90.00
_cell.angle_gamma   90.00
#
_symmetry.space_group_name_H-M   'P 1'
#
loop_
_entity.id
_entity.type
_entity.pdbx_description
1 polymer ?
#
loop_
_entity_poly.entity_id
_entity_poly.type
_entity_poly.pdbx_seq_one_letter_code
_entity_poly.pdbx_strand_id
1 'polypeptide(L)'
;MNRYMNKAVLTALLLLSIPASADAMRCKNALITEGDSTAEMLLKCGEPMLREDITRNEENQYGNVVEVKYGERWTYNFGKNEFMRFVTVRNGKVIDIENGPRGE
;
A
#
# COMPACT_ATOMS: atom_id res chain seq x y z
N MET A 1 10.16 -25.30 -41.02
CA MET A 1 9.59 -24.03 -40.51
C MET A 1 9.05 -24.09 -39.07
N ASN A 2 8.47 -25.20 -38.57
CA ASN A 2 7.87 -25.27 -37.22
C ASN A 2 8.81 -25.07 -36.02
N ARG A 3 10.08 -25.49 -36.09
CA ARG A 3 11.00 -25.41 -34.94
C ARG A 3 11.45 -23.96 -34.64
N TYR A 4 11.51 -23.12 -35.66
CA TYR A 4 11.86 -21.70 -35.51
C TYR A 4 10.67 -20.88 -35.01
N MET A 5 9.44 -21.22 -35.43
CA MET A 5 8.21 -20.61 -34.93
C MET A 5 7.99 -20.88 -33.43
N ASN A 6 8.19 -22.12 -32.96
CA ASN A 6 8.07 -22.46 -31.54
C ASN A 6 9.13 -21.77 -30.66
N LYS A 7 10.37 -21.63 -31.17
CA LYS A 7 11.42 -20.90 -30.45
C LYS A 7 11.06 -19.41 -30.33
N ALA A 8 10.59 -18.80 -31.42
CA ALA A 8 10.18 -17.39 -31.43
C ALA A 8 9.03 -17.11 -30.44
N VAL A 9 8.03 -18.00 -30.38
CA VAL A 9 6.90 -17.90 -29.44
C VAL A 9 7.37 -18.05 -27.99
N LEU A 10 8.27 -19.00 -27.68
CA LEU A 10 8.83 -19.18 -26.34
C LEU A 10 9.65 -17.96 -25.89
N THR A 11 10.46 -17.36 -26.77
CA THR A 11 11.18 -16.11 -26.45
C THR A 11 10.25 -14.92 -26.28
N ALA A 12 9.15 -14.83 -27.04
CA ALA A 12 8.18 -13.74 -26.89
C ALA A 12 7.39 -13.84 -25.59
N LEU A 13 7.07 -15.05 -25.12
CA LEU A 13 6.36 -15.26 -23.85
C LEU A 13 7.18 -14.86 -22.62
N LEU A 14 8.51 -15.03 -22.68
CA LEU A 14 9.41 -14.64 -21.58
C LEU A 14 9.54 -13.11 -21.42
N LEU A 15 9.21 -12.32 -22.44
CA LEU A 15 9.31 -10.86 -22.40
C LEU A 15 8.07 -10.18 -21.79
N LEU A 16 7.03 -10.96 -21.44
CA LEU A 16 5.78 -10.44 -20.86
C LEU A 16 5.74 -10.45 -19.33
N SER A 17 6.79 -10.94 -18.65
CA SER A 17 6.85 -10.90 -17.19
C SER A 17 7.24 -9.50 -16.70
N ILE A 18 6.25 -8.60 -16.64
CA ILE A 18 6.39 -7.32 -15.94
C ILE A 18 6.36 -7.62 -14.43
N PRO A 19 7.38 -7.24 -13.65
CA PRO A 19 7.32 -7.35 -12.21
C PRO A 19 6.25 -6.39 -11.68
N ALA A 20 5.26 -6.93 -10.96
CA ALA A 20 4.35 -6.12 -10.16
C ALA A 20 5.01 -5.85 -8.81
N SER A 21 5.31 -4.58 -8.51
CA SER A 21 5.72 -4.17 -7.17
C SER A 21 4.47 -3.97 -6.32
N ALA A 22 4.28 -4.83 -5.33
CA ALA A 22 3.30 -4.62 -4.27
C ALA A 22 4.08 -4.48 -2.96
N ASP A 23 4.01 -3.31 -2.33
CA ASP A 23 4.56 -3.15 -1.00
C ASP A 23 3.66 -3.86 0.02
N ALA A 24 4.29 -4.38 1.08
CA ALA A 24 3.59 -5.18 2.08
C ALA A 24 4.11 -4.86 3.48
N MET A 25 3.18 -4.82 4.42
CA MET A 25 3.49 -4.66 5.84
C MET A 25 3.39 -6.02 6.53
N ARG A 26 4.47 -6.46 7.16
CA ARG A 26 4.48 -7.68 7.97
C ARG A 26 4.15 -7.35 9.43
N CYS A 27 3.19 -8.07 9.99
CA CYS A 27 2.80 -8.00 11.39
C CYS A 27 2.94 -9.39 12.03
N LYS A 28 4.03 -9.62 12.77
CA LYS A 28 4.37 -10.95 13.31
C LYS A 28 4.37 -12.00 12.19
N ASN A 29 3.39 -12.90 12.17
CA ASN A 29 3.23 -13.99 11.19
C ASN A 29 2.20 -13.68 10.09
N ALA A 30 1.66 -12.47 10.05
CA ALA A 30 0.69 -12.03 9.06
C ALA A 30 1.28 -10.99 8.11
N LEU A 31 0.68 -10.87 6.93
CA LEU A 31 0.99 -9.86 5.93
C LEU A 31 -0.27 -9.02 5.67
N ILE A 32 -0.06 -7.72 5.51
CA ILE A 32 -1.03 -6.74 5.04
C ILE A 32 -0.54 -6.20 3.71
N THR A 33 -1.44 -6.16 2.73
CA THR A 33 -1.20 -5.62 1.39
C THR A 33 -2.27 -4.60 1.03
N GLU A 34 -2.03 -3.85 -0.05
CA GLU A 34 -3.08 -3.02 -0.66
C GLU A 34 -4.36 -3.83 -0.93
N GLY A 35 -5.52 -3.21 -0.69
CA GLY A 35 -6.84 -3.83 -0.82
C GLY A 35 -7.34 -4.57 0.44
N ASP A 36 -6.47 -4.84 1.42
CA ASP A 36 -6.91 -5.39 2.71
C ASP A 36 -7.80 -4.39 3.44
N SER A 37 -8.74 -4.92 4.24
CA SER A 37 -9.60 -4.06 5.06
C SER A 37 -8.89 -3.56 6.31
N THR A 38 -9.29 -2.40 6.82
CA THR A 38 -8.83 -1.91 8.12
C THR A 38 -9.16 -2.89 9.25
N ALA A 39 -10.30 -3.57 9.18
CA ALA A 39 -10.68 -4.61 10.15
C ALA A 39 -9.68 -5.77 10.15
N GLU A 40 -9.30 -6.27 8.98
CA GLU A 40 -8.29 -7.33 8.83
C GLU A 40 -6.92 -6.87 9.31
N MET A 41 -6.53 -5.63 8.97
CA MET A 41 -5.30 -5.02 9.47
C MET A 41 -5.28 -4.95 11.00
N LEU A 42 -6.35 -4.49 11.63
CA LEU A 42 -6.47 -4.44 13.09
C LEU A 42 -6.44 -5.84 13.72
N LEU A 43 -7.11 -6.83 13.14
CA LEU A 43 -7.09 -8.20 13.64
C LEU A 43 -5.70 -8.83 13.58
N LYS A 44 -4.93 -8.56 12.52
CA LYS A 44 -3.59 -9.12 12.30
C LYS A 44 -2.48 -8.35 13.02
N CYS A 45 -2.57 -7.03 13.04
CA CYS A 45 -1.49 -6.13 13.49
C CYS A 45 -1.77 -5.49 14.86
N GLY A 46 -3.03 -5.44 15.29
CA GLY A 46 -3.45 -4.62 16.42
C GLY A 46 -3.59 -3.15 16.06
N GLU A 47 -3.76 -2.32 17.09
CA GLU A 47 -3.88 -0.87 16.95
C GLU A 47 -2.57 -0.23 16.47
N PRO A 48 -2.62 0.75 15.55
CA PRO A 48 -1.45 1.53 15.17
C PRO A 48 -0.99 2.42 16.34
N MET A 49 0.26 2.85 16.28
CA MET A 49 0.81 3.85 17.21
C MET A 49 0.17 5.23 17.02
N LEU A 50 -0.15 5.58 15.78
CA LEU A 50 -0.70 6.88 15.41
C LEU A 50 -1.66 6.76 14.22
N ARG A 51 -2.73 7.56 14.23
CA ARG A 51 -3.63 7.78 13.09
C ARG A 51 -3.74 9.27 12.82
N GLU A 52 -3.51 9.67 11.57
CA GLU A 52 -3.56 11.06 11.14
C GLU A 52 -4.49 11.20 9.96
N ASP A 53 -5.31 12.25 9.93
CA ASP A 53 -6.13 12.54 8.77
C ASP A 53 -5.24 13.08 7.64
N ILE A 54 -5.43 12.52 6.44
CA ILE A 54 -4.86 13.08 5.22
C ILE A 54 -5.93 13.96 4.60
N THR A 55 -5.63 15.24 4.44
CA THR A 55 -6.50 16.21 3.78
C THR A 55 -5.98 16.58 2.39
N ARG A 56 -6.87 17.07 1.54
CA ARG A 56 -6.55 17.65 0.24
C ARG A 56 -7.43 18.86 -0.03
N ASN A 57 -6.92 19.79 -0.84
CA ASN A 57 -7.68 20.92 -1.33
C ASN A 57 -8.49 20.52 -2.57
N GLU A 58 -9.80 20.74 -2.54
CA GLU A 58 -10.71 20.49 -3.65
C GLU A 58 -11.56 21.73 -3.94
N GLU A 59 -11.91 21.95 -5.21
CA GLU A 59 -12.81 23.04 -5.61
C GLU A 59 -14.26 22.57 -5.48
N ASN A 60 -15.08 23.33 -4.74
CA ASN A 60 -16.49 23.03 -4.61
C ASN A 60 -17.32 23.52 -5.82
N GLN A 61 -18.61 23.19 -5.85
CA GLN A 61 -19.54 23.59 -6.92
C GLN A 61 -19.71 25.11 -7.12
N TYR A 62 -19.15 25.92 -6.22
CA TYR A 62 -19.20 27.38 -6.26
C TYR A 62 -17.84 28.01 -6.62
N GLY A 63 -16.83 27.20 -6.96
CA GLY A 63 -15.49 27.67 -7.32
C GLY A 63 -14.58 28.01 -6.14
N ASN A 64 -14.95 27.64 -4.91
CA ASN A 64 -14.11 27.88 -3.74
C ASN A 64 -13.26 26.65 -3.43
N VAL A 65 -11.98 26.87 -3.12
CA VAL A 65 -11.09 25.81 -2.62
C VAL A 65 -11.41 25.53 -1.16
N VAL A 66 -11.71 24.27 -0.86
CA VAL A 66 -11.99 23.77 0.49
C VAL A 66 -11.09 22.59 0.82
N GLU A 67 -10.71 22.46 2.10
CA GLU A 67 -9.99 21.31 2.58
C GLU A 67 -10.97 20.17 2.87
N VAL A 68 -10.73 18.99 2.30
CA VAL A 68 -11.53 17.78 2.50
C VAL A 68 -10.68 16.65 3.04
N LYS A 69 -11.27 15.79 3.88
CA LYS A 69 -10.63 14.55 4.34
C LYS A 69 -10.55 13.56 3.18
N TYR A 70 -9.33 13.28 2.73
CA TYR A 70 -9.04 12.34 1.66
C TYR A 70 -8.88 10.90 2.16
N GLY A 71 -8.34 10.74 3.38
CA GLY A 71 -8.07 9.43 3.97
C GLY A 71 -7.39 9.56 5.32
N GLU A 72 -6.71 8.50 5.75
CA GLU A 72 -5.96 8.45 7.00
C GLU A 72 -4.59 7.82 6.76
N ARG A 73 -3.57 8.29 7.45
CA ARG A 73 -2.27 7.60 7.58
C ARG A 73 -2.22 6.92 8.93
N TRP A 74 -1.97 5.62 8.93
CA TRP A 74 -1.82 4.81 10.13
C TRP A 74 -0.35 4.41 10.26
N THR A 75 0.26 4.67 11.41
CA THR A 75 1.68 4.42 11.65
C THR A 75 1.86 3.25 12.60
N TYR A 76 2.59 2.23 12.16
CA TYR A 76 3.01 1.10 12.97
C TYR A 76 4.51 1.19 13.26
N ASN A 77 4.87 1.10 14.54
CA ASN A 77 6.26 1.03 15.00
C ASN A 77 6.57 -0.40 15.49
N PHE A 78 7.57 -1.04 14.89
CA PHE A 78 8.03 -2.39 15.23
C PHE A 78 9.38 -2.40 16.00
N GLY A 79 9.82 -1.23 16.46
CA GLY A 79 11.03 -1.02 17.26
C GLY A 79 12.26 -0.62 16.45
N LYS A 80 13.32 -0.20 17.15
CA LYS A 80 14.56 0.39 16.60
C LYS A 80 15.27 -0.30 15.44
N ASN A 81 15.09 -1.60 15.29
CA ASN A 81 15.77 -2.37 14.24
C ASN A 81 14.93 -2.50 12.95
N GLU A 82 13.69 -2.01 12.98
CA GLU A 82 12.74 -2.09 11.88
C GLU A 82 12.38 -0.68 11.39
N PHE A 83 12.08 -0.56 10.10
CA PHE A 83 11.43 0.65 9.60
C PHE A 83 9.98 0.68 10.10
N MET A 84 9.51 1.83 10.55
CA MET A 84 8.08 2.05 10.75
C MET A 84 7.34 1.82 9.44
N ARG A 85 6.05 1.51 9.53
CA ARG A 85 5.18 1.38 8.37
C ARG A 85 4.14 2.48 8.41
N PHE A 86 4.10 3.26 7.34
CA PHE A 86 3.04 4.23 7.09
C PHE A 86 2.05 3.59 6.14
N VAL A 87 0.83 3.39 6.61
CA VAL A 87 -0.23 2.74 5.84
C VAL A 87 -1.28 3.78 5.54
N THR A 88 -1.48 4.08 4.27
CA THR A 88 -2.57 4.98 3.85
C THR A 88 -3.85 4.18 3.69
N VAL A 89 -4.89 4.62 4.38
CA VAL A 89 -6.21 4.04 4.38
C VAL A 89 -7.20 5.01 3.75
N ARG A 90 -8.09 4.50 2.90
CA ARG A 90 -9.23 5.24 2.38
C ARG A 90 -10.45 4.34 2.32
N ASN A 91 -11.59 4.84 2.80
CA ASN A 91 -12.87 4.10 2.82
C ASN A 91 -12.74 2.69 3.43
N GLY A 92 -11.98 2.55 4.52
CA GLY A 92 -11.78 1.29 5.24
C GLY A 92 -10.87 0.27 4.52
N LYS A 93 -10.13 0.71 3.50
CA LYS A 93 -9.21 -0.12 2.72
C LYS A 93 -7.80 0.44 2.73
N VAL A 94 -6.80 -0.45 2.81
CA VAL A 94 -5.41 -0.10 2.56
C VAL A 94 -5.25 0.25 1.09
N ILE A 95 -4.73 1.44 0.81
CA ILE A 95 -4.50 1.90 -0.57
C ILE A 95 -3.04 2.13 -0.90
N ASP A 96 -2.17 2.16 0.11
CA ASP A 96 -0.72 2.38 -0.05
C ASP A 96 0.00 2.01 1.26
N ILE A 97 1.24 1.53 1.14
CA ILE A 97 2.11 1.12 2.25
C ILE A 97 3.53 1.61 1.96
N GLU A 98 4.07 2.42 2.86
CA GLU A 98 5.41 3.00 2.73
C GLU A 98 6.27 2.68 3.96
N ASN A 99 7.59 2.65 3.75
CA ASN A 99 8.55 2.60 4.84
C ASN A 99 8.75 4.01 5.41
N GLY A 100 8.54 4.15 6.73
CA GLY A 100 8.91 5.34 7.48
C GLY A 100 10.36 5.30 7.98
N PRO A 101 10.75 6.23 8.87
CA PRO A 101 12.02 6.15 9.55
C PRO A 101 12.10 4.90 10.43
N ARG A 102 13.32 4.57 10.90
CA ARG A 102 13.48 3.49 11.89
C ARG A 102 12.69 3.82 13.16
N GLY A 103 12.11 2.78 13.76
CA GLY A 103 11.41 2.92 15.03
C GLY A 103 12.34 3.39 16.15
N GLU A 104 11.75 3.74 17.28
CA GLU A 104 12.44 3.91 18.56
C GLU A 104 12.33 2.65 19.42
#